data_AF-A0A672LX95-F1
#
_entry.id   AF-A0A672LX95-F1
#
_cell.length_a   1.000
_cell.length_b   1.000
_cell.length_c   1.000
_cell.angle_alpha   90.00
_cell.angle_beta   90.00
_cell.angle_gamma   90.00
#
_symmetry.space_group_name_H-M   'P 1'
#
loop_
_entity.id
_entity.type
_entity.pdbx_description
1 polymer ?
#
loop_
_entity_poly.entity_id
_entity_poly.type
_entity_poly.pdbx_seq_one_letter_code
_entity_poly.pdbx_strand_id
1 'polypeptide(L)'
;LETCSRETQRNRGKPDLNTSLPVRQTASIFKQPVTKVTNHPSNKVKTDPQKAVEQPRQLFWEKKLSGLNTYDIAEELVKTMDLPKGLQGVGPGYTGNTLLSALASALHTSSAPITGQLSAAVEKNPGVWLNTTQPLCKAFMVTDEDIRYELTLHRASILYHF
;
A
#
# COMPACT_ATOMS: atom_id res chain seq x y z
N LEU A 1 -40.21 -15.75 -43.50
CA LEU A 1 -39.98 -17.19 -43.26
C LEU A 1 -38.54 -17.28 -42.78
N GLU A 2 -38.32 -16.99 -41.49
CA GLU A 2 -38.14 -18.03 -40.44
C GLU A 2 -36.74 -18.67 -40.57
N THR A 3 -35.86 -18.74 -39.57
CA THR A 3 -35.98 -18.59 -38.12
C THR A 3 -34.60 -18.31 -37.50
N CYS A 4 -34.62 -17.64 -36.36
CA CYS A 4 -33.55 -17.54 -35.38
C CYS A 4 -33.32 -18.90 -34.71
N SER A 5 -32.07 -19.38 -34.66
CA SER A 5 -31.66 -20.48 -33.78
C SER A 5 -30.60 -19.99 -32.80
N ARG A 6 -31.01 -19.89 -31.52
CA ARG A 6 -30.12 -19.86 -30.37
C ARG A 6 -29.34 -21.18 -30.32
N GLU A 7 -28.02 -21.10 -30.19
CA GLU A 7 -27.22 -22.23 -29.70
C GLU A 7 -26.17 -21.74 -28.69
N THR A 8 -26.55 -21.93 -27.42
CA THR A 8 -25.78 -22.45 -26.29
C THR A 8 -24.34 -21.97 -26.07
N GLN A 9 -24.13 -21.34 -24.90
CA GLN A 9 -22.82 -21.16 -24.28
C GLN A 9 -22.07 -22.50 -24.23
N ARG A 10 -21.06 -22.64 -25.09
CA ARG A 10 -20.03 -23.67 -24.96
C ARG A 10 -18.76 -22.99 -24.49
N ASN A 11 -18.44 -23.22 -23.22
CA ASN A 11 -17.12 -23.04 -22.62
C ASN A 11 -16.03 -23.34 -23.68
N ARG A 12 -15.42 -22.28 -24.25
CA ARG A 12 -14.21 -22.47 -25.06
C ARG A 12 -13.08 -22.67 -24.08
N GLY A 13 -12.76 -23.95 -23.88
CA GLY A 13 -11.64 -24.42 -23.11
C GLY A 13 -10.38 -23.62 -23.44
N LYS A 14 -9.62 -23.37 -22.38
CA LYS A 14 -8.26 -22.82 -22.40
C LYS A 14 -7.49 -23.41 -23.59
N PRO A 15 -6.86 -22.60 -24.46
CA PRO A 15 -5.90 -23.15 -25.39
C PRO A 15 -4.78 -23.79 -24.56
N ASP A 16 -4.61 -25.10 -24.69
CA ASP A 16 -3.57 -25.86 -24.01
C ASP A 16 -2.20 -25.39 -24.51
N LEU A 17 -1.65 -24.37 -23.81
CA LEU A 17 -0.37 -23.73 -24.09
C LEU A 17 0.76 -24.52 -23.37
N ASN A 18 0.92 -25.79 -23.72
CA ASN A 18 2.08 -26.57 -23.28
C ASN A 18 3.33 -26.22 -24.10
N THR A 19 3.70 -24.94 -24.12
CA THR A 19 4.97 -24.46 -24.66
C THR A 19 5.77 -23.86 -23.51
N SER A 20 6.91 -24.47 -23.18
CA SER A 20 7.80 -24.02 -22.10
C SER A 20 8.46 -22.66 -22.36
N LEU A 21 8.28 -22.11 -23.57
CA LEU A 21 8.84 -20.83 -24.01
C LEU A 21 7.73 -19.76 -24.06
N PRO A 22 8.00 -18.52 -23.62
CA PRO A 22 7.03 -17.44 -23.67
C PRO A 22 6.51 -17.21 -25.09
N VAL A 23 5.20 -17.08 -25.25
CA VAL A 23 4.57 -16.77 -26.54
C VAL A 23 4.35 -15.27 -26.63
N ARG A 24 4.65 -14.66 -27.78
CA ARG A 24 4.33 -13.24 -28.04
C ARG A 24 2.81 -13.03 -28.00
N GLN A 25 2.35 -12.08 -27.19
CA GLN A 25 0.96 -11.62 -27.20
C GLN A 25 0.78 -10.58 -28.31
N THR A 26 0.76 -11.04 -29.56
CA THR A 26 0.47 -10.19 -30.72
C THR A 26 -0.96 -10.41 -31.18
N ALA A 27 -1.55 -9.42 -31.84
CA ALA A 27 -2.85 -9.56 -32.51
C ALA A 27 -2.85 -10.63 -33.63
N SER A 28 -1.67 -11.11 -34.04
CA SER A 28 -1.52 -12.24 -34.96
C SER A 28 -1.97 -13.55 -34.32
N ILE A 29 -2.90 -14.24 -34.97
CA ILE A 29 -3.44 -15.54 -34.56
C ILE A 29 -2.46 -16.69 -34.82
N PHE A 30 -1.44 -16.47 -35.67
CA PHE A 30 -0.41 -17.45 -35.96
C PHE A 30 0.70 -17.32 -34.92
N LYS A 31 0.88 -18.38 -34.12
CA LYS A 31 1.91 -18.42 -33.09
C LYS A 31 3.28 -18.47 -33.73
N GLN A 32 4.02 -17.37 -33.66
CA GLN A 32 5.43 -17.36 -34.00
C GLN A 32 6.25 -17.89 -32.81
N PRO A 33 7.16 -18.86 -33.02
CA PRO A 33 8.02 -19.37 -31.97
C PRO A 33 8.96 -18.25 -31.47
N VAL A 34 9.17 -18.19 -30.17
CA VAL A 34 10.11 -17.25 -29.53
C VAL A 34 11.31 -18.04 -29.02
N THR A 35 12.51 -17.66 -29.46
CA THR A 35 13.76 -18.28 -29.00
C THR A 35 14.19 -17.70 -27.66
N LYS A 36 14.41 -18.56 -26.67
CA LYS A 36 15.05 -18.16 -25.40
C LYS A 36 16.56 -18.13 -25.59
N VAL A 37 17.14 -16.94 -25.65
CA VAL A 37 18.60 -16.76 -25.62
C VAL A 37 19.05 -16.67 -24.17
N THR A 38 20.05 -17.47 -23.78
CA THR A 38 20.66 -17.39 -22.45
C THR A 38 22.18 -17.36 -22.57
N ASN A 39 22.83 -16.42 -21.88
CA ASN A 39 24.28 -16.29 -21.89
C ASN A 39 24.99 -17.32 -20.98
N HIS A 40 24.23 -18.08 -20.18
CA HIS A 40 24.75 -19.04 -19.21
C HIS A 40 23.99 -20.37 -19.33
N PRO A 41 24.60 -21.43 -19.91
CA PRO A 41 23.94 -22.72 -20.16
C PRO A 41 23.41 -23.42 -18.90
N SER A 42 24.00 -23.12 -17.75
CA SER A 42 23.64 -23.70 -16.45
C SER A 42 22.56 -22.93 -15.69
N ASN A 43 22.00 -21.85 -16.25
CA ASN A 43 21.03 -21.01 -15.57
C ASN A 43 19.67 -21.72 -15.42
N LYS A 44 19.54 -22.50 -14.35
CA LYS A 44 18.25 -23.05 -13.88
C LYS A 44 17.47 -21.91 -13.22
N VAL A 45 16.81 -21.09 -14.03
CA VAL A 45 15.76 -20.20 -13.52
C VAL A 45 14.67 -21.10 -12.93
N LYS A 46 14.47 -21.05 -11.60
CA LYS A 46 13.31 -21.67 -10.96
C LYS A 46 12.06 -21.15 -11.68
N THR A 47 11.43 -21.98 -12.49
CA THR A 47 10.22 -21.67 -13.26
C THR A 47 9.00 -21.52 -12.36
N ASP A 48 9.09 -22.00 -11.13
CA ASP A 48 8.15 -21.69 -10.08
C ASP A 48 8.85 -20.72 -9.12
N PRO A 49 8.61 -19.39 -9.23
CA PRO A 49 8.83 -18.54 -8.08
C PRO A 49 7.90 -19.12 -7.03
N GLN A 50 8.45 -19.93 -6.09
CA GLN A 50 7.71 -20.48 -4.95
C GLN A 50 6.72 -19.42 -4.56
N LYS A 51 5.43 -19.67 -4.82
CA LYS A 51 4.36 -18.69 -4.65
C LYS A 51 4.69 -17.94 -3.38
N ALA A 52 5.16 -16.70 -3.50
CA ALA A 52 5.26 -15.85 -2.34
C ALA A 52 3.81 -15.84 -1.85
N VAL A 53 3.58 -16.51 -0.71
CA VAL A 53 2.22 -16.77 -0.22
C VAL A 53 1.49 -15.44 0.00
N GLU A 54 2.28 -14.36 0.14
CA GLU A 54 1.83 -12.99 0.23
C GLU A 54 1.95 -12.25 -1.10
N GLN A 55 0.87 -11.54 -1.46
CA GLN A 55 0.90 -10.60 -2.57
C GLN A 55 1.88 -9.46 -2.29
N PRO A 56 2.59 -8.95 -3.32
CA PRO A 56 3.48 -7.81 -3.14
C PRO A 56 2.70 -6.61 -2.59
N ARG A 57 3.20 -6.02 -1.50
CA ARG A 57 2.61 -4.82 -0.88
C ARG A 57 3.44 -3.58 -1.20
N GLN A 58 2.76 -2.49 -1.56
CA GLN A 58 3.39 -1.18 -1.72
C GLN A 58 3.55 -0.53 -0.34
N LEU A 59 4.77 -0.51 0.22
CA LEU A 59 5.03 -0.08 1.61
C LEU A 59 5.01 1.43 1.83
N PHE A 60 5.26 2.23 0.79
CA PHE A 60 5.32 3.70 0.86
C PHE A 60 4.32 4.33 -0.10
N TRP A 61 3.10 3.77 -0.16
CA TRP A 61 2.08 4.25 -1.09
C TRP A 61 1.56 5.63 -0.72
N GLU A 62 1.62 5.99 0.56
CA GLU A 62 1.18 7.28 1.13
C GLU A 62 1.98 8.43 0.54
N LYS A 63 3.23 8.18 0.13
CA LYS A 63 4.03 9.17 -0.61
C LYS A 63 3.35 9.60 -1.91
N LYS A 64 2.52 8.76 -2.53
CA LYS A 64 1.76 9.16 -3.73
C LYS A 64 0.72 10.25 -3.44
N LEU A 65 0.33 10.42 -2.17
CA LEU A 65 -0.56 11.48 -1.73
C LEU A 65 0.20 12.76 -1.34
N SER A 66 1.53 12.75 -1.38
CA SER A 66 2.31 13.95 -1.04
C SER A 66 2.03 15.08 -2.03
N GLY A 67 1.83 16.29 -1.51
CA GLY A 67 1.54 17.47 -2.32
C GLY A 67 0.08 17.61 -2.73
N LEU A 68 -0.79 16.65 -2.36
CA LEU A 68 -2.23 16.83 -2.46
C LEU A 68 -2.74 17.63 -1.27
N ASN A 69 -3.60 18.59 -1.57
CA ASN A 69 -4.26 19.45 -0.59
C ASN A 69 -5.77 19.24 -0.70
N THR A 70 -6.44 19.25 0.45
CA THR A 70 -7.90 19.18 0.54
C THR A 70 -8.46 20.59 0.57
N TYR A 71 -9.44 20.86 -0.28
CA TYR A 71 -10.17 22.12 -0.33
C TYR A 71 -11.63 21.87 0.02
N ASP A 72 -12.26 22.84 0.66
CA ASP A 72 -13.69 22.78 0.97
C ASP A 72 -14.55 23.29 -0.21
N ILE A 73 -15.86 23.39 0.01
CA ILE A 73 -16.81 23.86 -1.01
C ILE A 73 -16.61 25.33 -1.41
N ALA A 74 -15.91 26.11 -0.58
CA ALA A 74 -15.57 27.51 -0.83
C ALA A 74 -14.18 27.67 -1.48
N GLU A 75 -13.56 26.55 -1.90
CA GLU A 75 -12.19 26.49 -2.44
C GLU A 75 -11.13 26.96 -1.42
N GLU A 76 -11.45 26.95 -0.12
CA GLU A 76 -10.48 27.25 0.93
C GLU A 76 -9.70 26.00 1.31
N LEU A 77 -8.39 26.18 1.53
CA LEU A 77 -7.51 25.10 1.95
C LEU A 77 -7.94 24.61 3.34
N VAL A 78 -8.36 23.35 3.43
CA VAL A 78 -8.70 22.73 4.70
C VAL A 78 -7.42 22.58 5.51
N LYS A 79 -7.41 23.23 6.68
CA LYS A 79 -6.28 23.16 7.60
C LYS A 79 -6.08 21.73 8.08
N THR A 80 -4.90 21.18 7.82
CA THR A 80 -4.50 19.89 8.38
C THR A 80 -4.17 20.02 9.87
N MET A 81 -4.40 18.94 10.60
CA MET A 81 -4.05 18.85 12.02
C MET A 81 -2.53 18.93 12.23
N ASP A 82 -2.11 19.68 13.23
CA ASP A 82 -0.73 19.66 13.71
C ASP A 82 -0.48 18.40 14.53
N LEU A 83 0.54 17.62 14.18
CA LEU A 83 0.91 16.43 14.93
C LEU A 83 1.68 16.81 16.20
N PRO A 84 1.45 16.12 17.34
CA PRO A 84 2.24 16.34 18.55
C PRO A 84 3.72 16.03 18.31
N LYS A 85 4.61 16.77 18.97
CA LYS A 85 6.08 16.70 18.75
C LYS A 85 6.69 15.31 18.95
N GLY A 86 6.03 14.46 19.75
CA GLY A 86 6.44 13.07 19.97
C GLY A 86 6.16 12.15 18.79
N LEU A 87 5.24 12.49 17.90
CA LEU A 87 4.91 11.71 16.71
C LEU A 87 5.81 12.15 15.54
N GLN A 88 6.76 11.28 15.20
CA GLN A 88 7.72 11.51 14.12
C GLN A 88 7.61 10.43 13.06
N GLY A 89 7.71 10.83 11.79
CA GLY A 89 7.68 9.90 10.66
C GLY A 89 9.00 9.15 10.52
N VAL A 90 8.96 7.98 9.87
CA VAL A 90 10.15 7.24 9.43
C VAL A 90 10.01 6.82 7.98
N GLY A 91 11.16 6.65 7.32
CA GLY A 91 11.21 6.27 5.91
C GLY A 91 11.37 7.46 4.97
N PRO A 92 11.48 7.18 3.65
CA PRO A 92 11.89 8.16 2.66
C PRO A 92 10.77 9.17 2.33
N GLY A 93 11.08 10.46 2.42
CA GLY A 93 10.19 11.54 1.98
C GLY A 93 8.98 11.75 2.90
N TYR A 94 9.14 11.51 4.19
CA TYR A 94 8.08 11.73 5.17
C TYR A 94 7.74 13.22 5.33
N THR A 95 6.46 13.50 5.53
CA THR A 95 5.89 14.79 5.92
C THR A 95 4.84 14.56 7.01
N GLY A 96 4.45 15.59 7.76
CA GLY A 96 3.38 15.47 8.77
C GLY A 96 2.09 14.89 8.18
N ASN A 97 1.69 15.35 6.99
CA ASN A 97 0.49 14.89 6.31
C ASN A 97 0.57 13.40 5.95
N THR A 98 1.69 12.94 5.39
CA THR A 98 1.87 11.51 5.05
C THR A 98 1.86 10.62 6.29
N LEU A 99 2.37 11.11 7.43
CA LEU A 99 2.32 10.40 8.71
C LEU A 99 0.88 10.30 9.22
N LEU A 100 0.12 11.40 9.16
CA LEU A 100 -1.29 11.42 9.52
C LEU A 100 -2.10 10.44 8.66
N SER A 101 -1.86 10.41 7.35
CA SER A 101 -2.49 9.44 6.43
C SER A 101 -2.15 7.99 6.77
N ALA A 102 -0.88 7.71 7.10
CA ALA A 102 -0.45 6.36 7.49
C ALA A 102 -1.10 5.92 8.82
N LEU A 103 -1.16 6.82 9.81
CA LEU A 103 -1.82 6.56 11.09
C LEU A 103 -3.33 6.35 10.91
N ALA A 104 -4.01 7.21 10.16
CA ALA A 104 -5.43 7.07 9.87
C ALA A 104 -5.74 5.76 9.15
N SER A 105 -4.92 5.38 8.17
CA SER A 105 -5.07 4.11 7.44
C SER A 105 -4.88 2.90 8.35
N ALA A 106 -3.87 2.94 9.23
CA ALA A 106 -3.61 1.86 10.18
C ALA A 106 -4.76 1.71 11.19
N LEU A 107 -5.26 2.81 11.76
CA LEU A 107 -6.40 2.84 12.68
C LEU A 107 -7.71 2.41 12.01
N HIS A 108 -7.89 2.73 10.73
CA HIS A 108 -9.08 2.34 9.99
C HIS A 108 -9.10 0.84 9.63
N THR A 109 -7.93 0.28 9.32
CA THR A 109 -7.81 -1.09 8.78
C THR A 109 -7.52 -2.13 9.87
N SER A 110 -7.06 -1.70 11.05
CA SER A 110 -6.61 -2.59 12.12
C SER A 110 -7.07 -2.09 13.49
N SER A 111 -7.51 -3.02 14.34
CA SER A 111 -7.75 -2.79 15.77
C SER A 111 -6.51 -3.05 16.63
N ALA A 112 -5.38 -3.46 16.03
CA ALA A 112 -4.16 -3.72 16.75
C ALA A 112 -3.55 -2.42 17.31
N PRO A 113 -2.84 -2.49 18.45
CA PRO A 113 -2.17 -1.32 19.01
C PRO A 113 -1.18 -0.69 18.04
N ILE A 114 -1.18 0.64 17.97
CA ILE A 114 -0.20 1.42 17.22
C ILE A 114 0.96 1.75 18.15
N THR A 115 2.08 1.09 17.95
CA THR A 115 3.34 1.27 18.71
C THR A 115 4.44 1.90 17.87
N GLY A 116 4.27 1.94 16.54
CA GLY A 116 5.27 2.47 15.61
C GLY A 116 6.43 1.51 15.33
N GLN A 117 7.46 2.03 14.67
CA GLN A 117 8.66 1.27 14.31
C GLN A 117 9.63 1.22 15.49
N LEU A 118 9.73 0.05 16.12
CA LEU A 118 10.58 -0.18 17.31
C LEU A 118 12.09 -0.25 16.97
N SER A 119 12.43 -0.67 15.75
CA SER A 119 13.83 -0.83 15.35
C SER A 119 14.38 0.45 14.73
N ALA A 120 15.43 1.01 15.32
CA ALA A 120 16.16 2.15 14.74
C ALA A 120 16.83 1.81 13.39
N ALA A 121 17.00 0.51 13.06
CA ALA A 121 17.53 0.07 11.77
C ALA A 121 16.63 0.48 10.59
N VAL A 122 15.34 0.77 10.86
CA VAL A 122 14.40 1.28 9.85
C VAL A 122 14.89 2.57 9.21
N GLU A 123 15.59 3.44 9.94
CA GLU A 123 16.12 4.69 9.38
C GLU A 123 17.31 4.43 8.45
N LYS A 124 18.06 3.36 8.69
CA LYS A 124 19.23 3.01 7.88
C LYS A 124 18.85 2.31 6.59
N ASN A 125 17.90 1.39 6.67
CA ASN A 125 17.37 0.70 5.50
C ASN A 125 15.90 0.31 5.71
N PRO A 126 14.96 1.22 5.39
CA PRO A 126 13.54 0.98 5.59
C PRO A 126 12.99 -0.10 4.64
N GLY A 127 13.67 -0.43 3.54
CA GLY A 127 13.23 -1.51 2.64
C GLY A 127 13.39 -2.91 3.25
N VAL A 128 14.26 -3.06 4.25
CA VAL A 128 14.59 -4.36 4.86
C VAL A 128 14.02 -4.45 6.28
N TRP A 129 14.10 -3.38 7.06
CA TRP A 129 13.84 -3.40 8.50
C TRP A 129 12.47 -2.88 8.90
N LEU A 130 11.61 -2.53 7.95
CA LEU A 130 10.29 -2.01 8.24
C LEU A 130 9.36 -3.12 8.74
N ASN A 131 8.73 -2.87 9.90
CA ASN A 131 7.60 -3.67 10.34
C ASN A 131 6.34 -3.23 9.60
N THR A 132 5.84 -4.07 8.70
CA THR A 132 4.66 -3.80 7.86
C THR A 132 3.34 -3.80 8.62
N THR A 133 3.33 -4.26 9.88
CA THR A 133 2.15 -4.25 10.75
C THR A 133 1.98 -2.93 11.53
N GLN A 134 2.98 -2.06 11.47
CA GLN A 134 2.99 -0.77 12.14
C GLN A 134 3.11 0.35 11.12
N PRO A 135 2.50 1.53 11.35
CA PRO A 135 2.60 2.66 10.43
C PRO A 135 4.03 3.20 10.35
N LEU A 136 4.27 4.08 9.38
CA LEU A 136 5.55 4.72 9.10
C LEU A 136 5.91 5.82 10.12
N CYS A 137 5.82 5.51 11.41
CA CYS A 137 6.18 6.40 12.51
C CYS A 137 7.25 5.79 13.42
N LYS A 138 8.04 6.64 14.09
CA LYS A 138 8.93 6.19 15.17
C LYS A 138 8.11 5.59 16.29
N ALA A 139 8.74 4.68 17.05
CA ALA A 139 8.18 4.26 18.31
C ALA A 139 7.87 5.49 19.19
N PHE A 140 6.67 5.50 19.76
CA PHE A 140 6.23 6.54 20.67
C PHE A 140 5.46 5.89 21.82
N MET A 141 5.30 6.64 22.91
CA MET A 141 4.56 6.21 24.08
C MET A 141 3.64 7.34 24.51
N VAL A 142 2.37 7.00 24.71
CA VAL A 142 1.38 7.92 25.27
C VAL A 142 1.50 7.87 26.79
N THR A 143 1.74 9.02 27.40
CA THR A 143 1.89 9.16 28.86
C THR A 143 0.58 9.61 29.50
N ASP A 144 0.46 9.45 30.82
CA ASP A 144 -0.68 9.99 31.56
C ASP A 144 -0.83 11.51 31.42
N GLU A 145 0.28 12.22 31.19
CA GLU A 145 0.26 13.67 30.95
C GLU A 145 -0.39 13.99 29.60
N ASP A 146 -0.06 13.24 28.55
CA ASP A 146 -0.69 13.40 27.23
C ASP A 146 -2.21 13.17 27.31
N ILE A 147 -2.64 12.17 28.08
CA ILE A 147 -4.07 11.87 28.31
C ILE A 147 -4.75 13.00 29.07
N ARG A 148 -4.12 13.51 30.15
CA ARG A 148 -4.67 14.62 30.94
C ARG A 148 -4.78 15.90 30.12
N TYR A 149 -3.78 16.19 29.30
CA TYR A 149 -3.75 17.35 28.42
C TYR A 149 -4.93 17.30 27.42
N GLU A 150 -5.08 16.19 26.71
CA GLU A 150 -6.17 16.02 25.74
C GLU A 150 -7.56 16.06 26.40
N LEU A 151 -7.72 15.41 27.56
CA LEU A 151 -8.99 15.46 28.29
C LEU A 151 -9.33 16.89 28.73
N THR A 152 -8.33 17.67 29.16
CA THR A 152 -8.51 19.07 29.55
C THR A 152 -8.91 19.93 28.34
N LEU A 153 -8.22 19.76 27.21
CA LEU A 153 -8.54 20.47 25.97
C LEU A 153 -9.95 20.15 25.48
N HIS A 154 -10.32 18.86 25.47
CA HIS A 154 -11.65 18.44 25.03
C HIS A 154 -12.75 18.98 25.94
N ARG A 155 -12.54 18.95 27.27
CA ARG A 155 -13.49 19.54 28.24
C ARG A 155 -13.60 21.05 28.06
N ALA A 156 -12.49 21.74 27.84
CA ALA A 156 -12.51 23.18 27.56
C ALA A 156 -13.27 23.45 26.25
N SER A 157 -12.99 22.72 25.18
CA SER A 157 -13.62 22.90 23.87
C SER A 157 -15.15 22.73 23.93
N ILE A 158 -15.64 21.73 24.68
CA ILE A 158 -17.08 21.55 24.93
C ILE A 158 -17.68 22.75 25.69
N LEU A 159 -16.99 23.26 26.71
CA LEU A 159 -17.46 24.39 27.51
C LEU A 159 -17.45 25.73 26.74
N TYR A 160 -16.67 25.85 25.66
CA TYR A 160 -16.63 27.04 24.80
C TYR A 160 -17.61 26.98 23.61
N HIS A 161 -18.17 25.81 23.31
CA HIS A 161 -19.17 25.63 22.24
C HIS A 161 -20.63 25.54 22.77
N PHE A 162 -20.83 25.55 24.09
CA PHE A 162 -22.11 25.73 24.77
C PHE A 162 -22.11 27.07 25.53
#